data_AF-A0A8W8I0H5-F1
#
_entry.id   AF-A0A8W8I0H5-F1
#
_cell.length_a   1.000
_cell.length_b   1.000
_cell.length_c   1.000
_cell.angle_alpha   90.00
_cell.angle_beta   90.00
_cell.angle_gamma   90.00
#
_symmetry.space_group_name_H-M   'P 1'
#
loop_
_entity.id
_entity.type
_entity.pdbx_description
1 polymer ?
#
loop_
_entity_poly.entity_id
_entity_poly.type
_entity_poly.pdbx_seq_one_letter_code
_entity_poly.pdbx_strand_id
1 'polypeptide(L)'
;CSLCAAAVWRERPFRDAENLASCFGDFIDRLPISGKEGILRLHPDLAGRLAQAGQLTSESTREQASAGLNTMTEEERQRMTNLNKRYTQKFGFPFVICARENKKDAILRGLGERLENAPQTEAITGANEVKKICRLRLLDLVKPDSQLNSPL
;
A
#
# COMPACT_ATOMS: atom_id res chain seq x y z
N CYS A 1 3.75 -2.65 -9.46
CA CYS A 1 3.40 -3.86 -10.25
C CYS A 1 3.12 -3.44 -11.70
N SER A 2 4.09 -3.55 -12.60
CA SER A 2 3.94 -3.15 -14.02
C SER A 2 2.90 -3.98 -14.78
N LEU A 3 2.69 -5.24 -14.38
CA LEU A 3 1.67 -6.13 -14.96
C LEU A 3 0.25 -5.58 -14.79
N CYS A 4 -0.12 -5.08 -13.59
CA CYS A 4 -1.44 -4.49 -13.37
C CYS A 4 -1.66 -3.29 -14.30
N ALA A 5 -0.64 -2.45 -14.48
CA ALA A 5 -0.73 -1.28 -15.36
C ALA A 5 -0.93 -1.70 -16.83
N ALA A 6 -0.18 -2.71 -17.31
CA ALA A 6 -0.33 -3.23 -18.66
C ALA A 6 -1.73 -3.84 -18.91
N ALA A 7 -2.30 -4.53 -17.91
CA ALA A 7 -3.64 -5.10 -18.03
C ALA A 7 -4.72 -4.01 -18.08
N VAL A 8 -4.69 -3.06 -17.14
CA VAL A 8 -5.67 -1.96 -17.05
C VAL A 8 -5.62 -1.05 -18.28
N TRP A 9 -4.45 -0.85 -18.88
CA TRP A 9 -4.28 -0.05 -20.11
C TRP A 9 -5.16 -0.48 -21.29
N ARG A 10 -5.62 -1.74 -21.31
CA ARG A 10 -6.54 -2.27 -22.32
C ARG A 10 -7.98 -1.80 -22.16
N GLU A 11 -8.33 -1.21 -21.01
CA GLU A 11 -9.68 -0.71 -20.69
C GLU A 11 -9.89 0.77 -21.10
N ARG A 12 -8.94 1.36 -21.85
CA ARG A 12 -9.06 2.73 -22.36
C ARG A 12 -10.23 2.91 -23.35
N PRO A 13 -10.78 4.14 -23.48
CA PRO A 13 -10.38 5.37 -22.79
C PRO A 13 -10.88 5.44 -21.34
N PHE A 14 -10.13 6.13 -20.48
CA PHE A 14 -10.54 6.43 -19.11
C PHE A 14 -11.18 7.81 -19.04
N ARG A 15 -12.24 7.94 -18.23
CA ARG A 15 -12.94 9.22 -18.05
C ARG A 15 -12.10 10.24 -17.27
N ASP A 16 -11.48 9.79 -16.19
CA ASP A 16 -10.72 10.60 -15.23
C ASP A 16 -9.79 9.69 -14.39
N ALA A 17 -8.99 10.29 -13.51
CA ALA A 17 -8.07 9.57 -12.62
C ALA A 17 -8.79 8.60 -11.66
N GLU A 18 -10.01 8.94 -11.25
CA GLU A 18 -10.83 8.09 -10.37
C GLU A 18 -11.32 6.84 -11.11
N ASN A 19 -11.77 7.00 -12.35
CA ASN A 19 -12.16 5.89 -13.20
C ASN A 19 -10.97 4.97 -13.48
N LEU A 20 -9.78 5.51 -13.73
CA LEU A 20 -8.54 4.73 -13.83
C LEU A 20 -8.27 3.95 -12.54
N ALA A 21 -8.36 4.60 -11.37
CA ALA A 21 -8.17 3.94 -10.08
C ALA A 21 -9.21 2.82 -9.83
N SER A 22 -10.46 3.03 -10.23
CA SER A 22 -11.51 2.01 -10.19
C SER A 22 -11.16 0.79 -11.04
N CYS A 23 -10.69 1.00 -12.28
CA CYS A 23 -10.26 -0.10 -13.16
C CYS A 23 -9.12 -0.93 -12.54
N PHE A 24 -8.15 -0.28 -11.87
CA PHE A 24 -7.13 -1.00 -11.10
C PHE A 24 -7.75 -1.80 -9.94
N GLY A 25 -8.72 -1.23 -9.24
CA GLY A 25 -9.43 -1.90 -8.17
C GLY A 25 -10.16 -3.16 -8.64
N ASP A 26 -10.93 -3.03 -9.72
CA ASP A 26 -11.69 -4.12 -10.32
C ASP A 26 -10.77 -5.24 -10.83
N PHE A 27 -9.64 -4.87 -11.43
CA PHE A 27 -8.62 -5.85 -11.84
C PHE A 27 -8.10 -6.65 -10.65
N ILE A 28 -7.74 -5.99 -9.54
CA ILE A 28 -7.25 -6.64 -8.32
C ILE A 28 -8.34 -7.54 -7.70
N ASP A 29 -9.59 -7.09 -7.70
CA ASP A 29 -10.72 -7.84 -7.14
C ASP A 29 -10.98 -9.14 -7.90
N ARG A 30 -10.79 -9.15 -9.22
CA ARG A 30 -10.90 -10.35 -10.07
C ARG A 30 -9.78 -11.37 -9.89
N LEU A 31 -8.64 -11.02 -9.28
CA LEU A 31 -7.55 -11.95 -9.07
C LEU A 31 -7.93 -13.07 -8.10
N PRO A 32 -7.44 -14.31 -8.28
CA PRO A 32 -7.51 -15.33 -7.23
C PRO A 32 -6.74 -14.85 -5.98
N ILE A 33 -6.98 -15.49 -4.84
CA ILE A 33 -6.29 -15.17 -3.57
C ILE A 33 -4.77 -15.16 -3.74
N SER A 34 -4.20 -16.16 -4.42
CA SER A 34 -2.75 -16.23 -4.70
C SER A 34 -2.23 -15.04 -5.52
N GLY A 35 -3.05 -14.48 -6.42
CA GLY A 35 -2.73 -13.27 -7.18
C GLY A 35 -2.71 -12.03 -6.29
N LYS A 36 -3.68 -11.90 -5.38
CA LYS A 36 -3.71 -10.82 -4.37
C LYS A 36 -2.48 -10.90 -3.46
N GLU A 37 -2.15 -12.09 -2.95
CA GLU A 37 -0.93 -12.31 -2.17
C GLU A 37 0.34 -11.95 -2.95
N GLY A 38 0.40 -12.31 -4.25
CA GLY A 38 1.50 -11.95 -5.14
C GLY A 38 1.71 -10.44 -5.20
N ILE A 39 0.64 -9.65 -5.27
CA ILE A 39 0.72 -8.18 -5.21
C ILE A 39 1.23 -7.69 -3.84
N LEU A 40 0.77 -8.30 -2.75
CA LEU A 40 1.20 -7.93 -1.40
C LEU A 40 2.70 -8.16 -1.21
N ARG A 41 3.24 -9.26 -1.74
CA ARG A 41 4.69 -9.57 -1.70
C ARG A 41 5.57 -8.56 -2.44
N LEU A 42 5.01 -7.72 -3.31
CA LEU A 42 5.75 -6.65 -3.98
C LEU A 42 5.93 -5.40 -3.10
N HIS A 43 5.29 -5.33 -1.94
CA HIS A 43 5.39 -4.18 -1.05
C HIS A 43 6.56 -4.34 -0.06
N PRO A 44 7.32 -3.27 0.23
CA PRO A 44 8.32 -3.30 1.28
C PRO A 44 7.65 -3.29 2.66
N ASP A 45 8.33 -3.86 3.67
CA ASP A 45 7.89 -3.79 5.06
C ASP A 45 7.85 -2.33 5.58
N LEU A 46 6.79 -1.99 6.32
CA LEU A 46 6.70 -0.73 7.07
C LEU A 46 7.77 -0.67 8.16
N ALA A 47 8.50 0.46 8.23
CA ALA A 47 9.62 0.65 9.15
C ALA A 47 10.68 -0.47 9.11
N GLY A 48 10.71 -1.25 8.01
CA GLY A 48 11.62 -2.38 7.84
C GLY A 48 13.01 -1.96 7.39
N ARG A 49 13.84 -2.95 7.04
CA ARG A 49 15.25 -2.74 6.67
C ARG A 49 15.46 -1.73 5.55
N LEU A 50 14.59 -1.73 4.53
CA LEU A 50 14.66 -0.75 3.43
C LEU A 50 14.36 0.68 3.90
N ALA A 51 13.45 0.86 4.85
CA ALA A 51 13.15 2.16 5.44
C ALA A 51 14.35 2.67 6.24
N GLN A 52 14.95 1.80 7.07
CA GLN A 52 16.13 2.12 7.88
C GLN A 52 17.36 2.43 7.03
N ALA A 53 17.52 1.74 5.90
CA ALA A 53 18.61 1.99 4.95
C ALA A 53 18.35 3.18 4.01
N GLY A 54 17.18 3.83 4.08
CA GLY A 54 16.82 4.92 3.17
C GLY A 54 16.64 4.47 1.70
N GLN A 55 16.34 3.19 1.48
CA GLN A 55 16.26 2.54 0.15
C GLN A 55 14.82 2.36 -0.36
N LEU A 56 13.84 3.01 0.27
CA LEU A 56 12.46 3.03 -0.22
C LEU A 56 12.34 3.89 -1.49
N THR A 57 11.32 3.61 -2.29
CA THR A 57 10.96 4.53 -3.40
C THR A 57 10.53 5.88 -2.85
N SER A 58 10.59 6.92 -3.68
CA SER A 58 10.24 8.29 -3.25
C SER A 58 8.81 8.37 -2.69
N GLU A 59 7.88 7.63 -3.28
CA GLU A 59 6.48 7.52 -2.86
C GLU A 59 6.39 6.86 -1.48
N SER A 60 7.03 5.70 -1.31
CA SER A 60 7.01 4.96 -0.03
C SER A 60 7.68 5.73 1.10
N THR A 61 8.74 6.49 0.83
CA THR A 61 9.36 7.39 1.82
C THR A 61 8.37 8.48 2.28
N ARG A 62 7.71 9.17 1.34
CA ARG A 62 6.71 10.21 1.67
C ARG A 62 5.52 9.64 2.44
N GLU A 63 5.03 8.47 2.03
CA GLU A 63 3.92 7.77 2.68
C GLU A 63 4.26 7.41 4.13
N GLN A 64 5.41 6.77 4.38
CA GLN A 64 5.81 6.40 5.74
C GLN A 64 6.08 7.62 6.63
N ALA A 65 6.68 8.68 6.10
CA ALA A 65 6.87 9.93 6.83
C ALA A 65 5.54 10.58 7.21
N SER A 66 4.54 10.59 6.30
CA SER A 66 3.21 11.16 6.58
C SER A 66 2.44 10.44 7.70
N ALA A 67 2.74 9.16 7.93
CA ALA A 67 2.20 8.36 9.01
C ALA A 67 2.93 8.54 10.35
N GLY A 68 4.07 9.25 10.37
CA GLY A 68 4.91 9.44 11.55
C GLY A 68 5.79 8.22 11.88
N LEU A 69 6.07 7.34 10.91
CA LEU A 69 6.93 6.16 11.16
C LEU A 69 8.41 6.55 11.33
N ASN A 70 8.82 7.72 10.81
CA ASN A 70 10.15 8.27 11.01
C ASN A 70 10.39 8.82 12.43
N THR A 71 9.32 9.03 13.21
CA THR A 71 9.40 9.56 14.59
C THR A 71 9.09 8.50 15.65
N MET A 72 9.16 7.21 15.28
CA MET A 72 8.96 6.12 16.23
C MET A 72 10.07 6.05 17.28
N THR A 73 9.70 5.73 18.52
CA THR A 73 10.66 5.37 19.57
C THR A 73 11.28 4.01 19.29
N GLU A 74 12.35 3.66 20.00
CA GLU A 74 13.01 2.37 19.82
C GLU A 74 12.10 1.20 20.23
N GLU A 75 11.32 1.38 21.30
CA GLU A 75 10.35 0.39 21.77
C GLU A 75 9.25 0.15 20.72
N GLU A 76 8.76 1.23 20.09
CA GLU A 76 7.80 1.15 19.00
C GLU A 76 8.38 0.41 17.79
N ARG A 77 9.64 0.68 17.42
CA ARG A 77 10.33 0.00 16.31
C ARG A 77 10.52 -1.49 16.60
N GLN A 78 10.93 -1.83 17.81
CA GLN A 78 11.08 -3.23 18.23
C GLN A 78 9.74 -3.96 18.19
N ARG A 79 8.66 -3.31 18.66
CA ARG A 79 7.30 -3.84 18.59
C ARG A 79 6.85 -4.06 17.14
N MET A 80 7.03 -3.06 16.27
CA MET A 80 6.70 -3.17 14.85
C MET A 80 7.47 -4.30 14.16
N THR A 81 8.76 -4.42 14.44
CA THR A 81 9.64 -5.47 13.89
C THR A 81 9.16 -6.86 14.29
N ASN A 82 8.85 -7.07 15.58
CA ASN A 82 8.33 -8.35 16.06
C ASN A 82 6.97 -8.69 15.43
N LEU A 83 6.08 -7.72 15.35
CA LEU A 83 4.77 -7.92 14.74
C LEU A 83 4.85 -8.20 13.23
N ASN A 84 5.68 -7.48 12.48
CA ASN A 84 5.91 -7.73 11.06
C ASN A 84 6.47 -9.15 10.82
N LYS A 85 7.39 -9.61 11.67
CA LYS A 85 7.92 -10.97 11.61
C LYS A 85 6.82 -12.01 11.81
N ARG A 86 6.02 -11.88 12.88
CA ARG A 86 4.89 -12.78 13.15
C ARG A 86 3.86 -12.77 12.03
N TYR A 87 3.57 -11.60 11.49
CA TYR A 87 2.61 -11.41 10.41
C TYR A 87 3.07 -12.11 9.14
N THR A 88 4.32 -11.87 8.73
CA THR A 88 4.90 -12.51 7.54
C THR A 88 5.01 -14.02 7.70
N GLN A 89 5.34 -14.50 8.90
CA GLN A 89 5.35 -15.93 9.22
C GLN A 89 3.95 -16.57 9.11
N LYS A 90 2.89 -15.87 9.55
CA LYS A 90 1.51 -16.38 9.49
C LYS A 90 0.94 -16.36 8.08
N PHE A 91 1.13 -15.27 7.34
CA PHE A 91 0.41 -15.02 6.09
C PHE A 91 1.26 -15.20 4.83
N GLY A 92 2.60 -15.23 4.94
CA GLY A 92 3.49 -15.39 3.79
C GLY A 92 3.58 -14.15 2.88
N PHE A 93 3.15 -12.99 3.36
CA PHE A 93 3.29 -11.69 2.71
C PHE A 93 3.43 -10.55 3.75
N PRO A 94 4.03 -9.39 3.36
CA PRO A 94 4.18 -8.23 4.22
C PRO A 94 2.85 -7.64 4.72
N PHE A 95 2.87 -6.99 5.88
CA PHE A 95 1.74 -6.18 6.32
C PHE A 95 1.64 -4.91 5.47
N VAL A 96 0.49 -4.73 4.82
CA VAL A 96 0.20 -3.57 3.98
C VAL A 96 -0.97 -2.81 4.54
N ILE A 97 -0.78 -1.50 4.71
CA ILE A 97 -1.80 -0.53 5.12
C ILE A 97 -1.53 0.81 4.42
N CYS A 98 -2.59 1.54 4.07
CA CYS A 98 -2.49 2.86 3.46
C CYS A 98 -1.96 3.87 4.48
N ALA A 99 -0.64 4.09 4.48
CA ALA A 99 0.03 4.95 5.45
C ALA A 99 -0.49 6.40 5.42
N ARG A 100 -0.90 6.92 4.26
CA ARG A 100 -1.49 8.28 4.14
C ARG A 100 -2.83 8.44 4.86
N GLU A 101 -3.54 7.34 5.10
CA GLU A 101 -4.83 7.33 5.81
C GLU A 101 -4.69 6.92 7.29
N ASN A 102 -3.47 6.67 7.77
CA ASN A 102 -3.22 6.13 9.11
C ASN A 102 -2.06 6.85 9.80
N LYS A 103 -2.06 6.79 11.13
CA LYS A 103 -0.94 7.27 11.97
C LYS A 103 -0.29 6.10 12.68
N LYS A 104 0.96 6.24 13.12
CA LYS A 104 1.79 5.17 13.72
C LYS A 104 1.03 4.30 14.74
N ASP A 105 0.23 4.91 15.63
CA ASP A 105 -0.52 4.19 16.66
C ASP A 105 -1.62 3.31 16.07
N ALA A 106 -2.34 3.83 15.07
CA ALA A 106 -3.36 3.09 14.34
C ALA A 106 -2.74 1.96 13.50
N ILE A 107 -1.56 2.17 12.93
CA ILE A 107 -0.80 1.15 12.19
C ILE A 107 -0.39 0.02 13.13
N LEU A 108 0.19 0.33 14.29
CA LEU A 108 0.61 -0.67 15.28
C LEU A 108 -0.58 -1.47 15.82
N ARG A 109 -1.70 -0.80 16.11
CA ARG A 109 -2.94 -1.46 16.54
C ARG A 109 -3.51 -2.35 15.44
N GLY A 110 -3.66 -1.82 14.23
CA GLY A 110 -4.20 -2.55 13.09
C GLY A 110 -3.35 -3.76 12.71
N LEU A 111 -2.02 -3.68 12.84
CA LEU A 111 -1.12 -4.82 12.65
C LEU A 111 -1.36 -5.92 13.71
N GLY A 112 -1.61 -5.54 14.96
CA GLY A 112 -1.97 -6.48 16.02
C GLY A 112 -3.34 -7.12 15.83
N GLU A 113 -4.35 -6.35 15.44
CA GLU A 113 -5.71 -6.84 15.21
C GLU A 113 -5.78 -7.77 13.98
N ARG A 114 -5.14 -7.37 12.88
CA ARG A 114 -5.13 -8.16 11.63
C ARG A 114 -4.32 -9.45 11.74
N LEU A 115 -3.45 -9.58 12.73
CA LEU A 115 -2.81 -10.86 13.05
C LEU A 115 -3.83 -11.93 13.47
N GLU A 116 -5.02 -11.57 13.93
CA GLU A 116 -6.06 -12.53 14.31
C GLU A 116 -6.93 -12.99 13.13
N ASN A 117 -6.78 -12.37 11.96
CA ASN A 117 -7.56 -12.73 10.77
C ASN A 117 -7.26 -14.13 10.25
N ALA A 118 -8.26 -14.71 9.56
CA ALA A 118 -8.06 -15.87 8.72
C ALA A 118 -7.22 -15.48 7.47
N PRO A 119 -6.36 -16.37 6.94
CA PRO A 119 -5.45 -16.03 5.83
C PRO A 119 -6.14 -15.44 4.59
N GLN A 120 -7.29 -16.00 4.19
CA GLN A 120 -8.04 -15.50 3.03
C GLN A 120 -8.62 -14.09 3.29
N THR A 121 -9.20 -13.87 4.47
CA THR A 121 -9.68 -12.55 4.89
C THR A 121 -8.54 -11.54 4.86
N GLU A 122 -7.35 -11.93 5.32
CA GLU A 122 -6.21 -11.03 5.36
C GLU A 122 -5.65 -10.69 3.98
N ALA A 123 -5.62 -11.64 3.05
CA ALA A 123 -5.24 -11.37 1.67
C ALA A 123 -6.20 -10.35 1.01
N ILE A 124 -7.50 -10.45 1.29
CA ILE A 124 -8.51 -9.49 0.81
C ILE A 124 -8.33 -8.13 1.48
N THR A 125 -8.15 -8.08 2.80
CA THR A 125 -7.91 -6.85 3.56
C THR A 125 -6.66 -6.12 3.06
N GLY A 126 -5.54 -6.83 2.92
CA GLY A 126 -4.32 -6.27 2.37
C GLY A 126 -4.51 -5.75 0.95
N ALA A 127 -5.22 -6.49 0.08
CA ALA A 127 -5.51 -6.04 -1.28
C ALA A 127 -6.35 -4.74 -1.31
N ASN A 128 -7.29 -4.58 -0.39
CA ASN A 128 -8.07 -3.35 -0.24
C ASN A 128 -7.16 -2.16 0.16
N GLU A 129 -6.17 -2.38 1.03
CA GLU A 129 -5.19 -1.35 1.37
C GLU A 129 -4.30 -0.98 0.17
N VAL A 130 -3.91 -1.96 -0.66
CA VAL A 130 -3.19 -1.70 -1.92
C VAL A 130 -4.03 -0.85 -2.88
N LYS A 131 -5.35 -1.10 -2.98
CA LYS A 131 -6.25 -0.28 -3.83
C LYS A 131 -6.26 1.19 -3.39
N LYS A 132 -6.30 1.46 -2.08
CA LYS A 132 -6.20 2.82 -1.53
C LYS A 132 -4.87 3.49 -1.88
N ILE A 133 -3.75 2.79 -1.66
CA ILE A 133 -2.40 3.28 -2.02
C ILE A 133 -2.32 3.58 -3.52
N CYS A 134 -2.81 2.67 -4.36
CA CYS A 134 -2.85 2.83 -5.82
C CYS A 134 -3.63 4.08 -6.22
N ARG A 135 -4.85 4.26 -5.69
CA ARG A 135 -5.69 5.42 -5.96
C ARG A 135 -4.98 6.72 -5.61
N LEU A 136 -4.43 6.83 -4.39
CA LEU A 136 -3.74 8.04 -3.95
C LEU A 136 -2.51 8.36 -4.81
N ARG A 137 -1.74 7.35 -5.21
CA ARG A 137 -0.61 7.54 -6.13
C ARG A 137 -1.05 7.96 -7.53
N LEU A 138 -2.16 7.42 -8.03
CA LEU A 138 -2.72 7.84 -9.33
C LEU A 138 -3.19 9.28 -9.31
N LEU A 139 -3.84 9.73 -8.23
CA LEU A 139 -4.27 11.12 -8.06
C LEU A 139 -3.08 12.10 -7.98
N ASP A 140 -1.94 11.67 -7.42
CA ASP A 140 -0.72 12.47 -7.41
C ASP A 140 -0.10 12.60 -8.83
N LEU A 141 -0.28 11.58 -9.68
CA LEU A 141 0.30 11.52 -11.03
C LEU A 141 -0.58 12.17 -12.10
N VAL A 142 -1.90 11.97 -12.01
CA VAL A 142 -2.88 12.45 -12.98
C VAL A 142 -3.52 13.71 -12.43
N LYS A 143 -2.92 14.86 -12.77
CA LYS A 143 -3.48 16.16 -12.42
C LYS A 143 -4.72 16.45 -13.28
N PRO A 144 -5.76 17.09 -12.74
CA PRO A 144 -6.83 17.64 -13.57
C PRO A 144 -6.27 18.67 -14.54
N ASP A 145 -6.83 18.74 -15.76
CA ASP A 145 -6.38 19.64 -16.83
C ASP A 145 -6.26 21.11 -16.39
N SER A 146 -7.01 21.52 -15.35
CA SER A 146 -6.94 22.85 -14.76
C SER A 146 -5.60 23.22 -14.10
N GLN A 147 -4.70 22.26 -13.85
CA GLN A 147 -3.36 22.50 -13.31
C GLN A 147 -2.23 22.39 -14.36
N LEU A 148 -2.54 22.12 -15.63
CA LEU A 148 -1.56 22.11 -16.72
C LEU A 148 -1.34 23.50 -17.33
N ASN A 149 -2.24 24.45 -17.05
CA ASN A 149 -2.24 25.80 -17.64
C ASN A 149 -1.99 26.92 -16.61
N SER A 150 -1.19 26.69 -15.57
CA SER A 150 -0.70 27.82 -14.75
C SER A 150 0.59 28.34 -15.36
N PRO A 151 0.61 29.54 -15.96
CA PRO A 151 1.87 30.13 -16.40
C PRO A 151 2.73 30.44 -15.16
N LEU A 152 4.02 30.12 -15.27
CA LEU A 152 5.08 30.59 -14.36
C LEU A 152 5.13 32.12 -14.33
#